data_AF-A0A4R3JFD1-F1
#
_entry.id   AF-A0A4R3JFD1-F1
#
_cell.length_a   1.000
_cell.length_b   1.000
_cell.length_c   1.000
_cell.angle_alpha   90.00
_cell.angle_beta   90.00
_cell.angle_gamma   90.00
#
_symmetry.space_group_name_H-M   'P 1'
#
loop_
_entity.id
_entity.type
_entity.pdbx_description
1 polymer ?
#
loop_
_entity_poly.entity_id
_entity_poly.type
_entity_poly.pdbx_seq_one_letter_code
_entity_poly.pdbx_strand_id
1 'polypeptide(L)'
;MTFTIIEQTDPDRGQAEETVRAAFARQYGASVGEFAPTLVALRPGRGDIHRETWNRETWHGETLGGISCVAGIRFATDGFFSERYLDQPIETLLRPLWNAPVRREHIAEVTNLAGMKPRSSQILIAYVIHLCRQRSIQWAFFTAGERLRAALRRAGILTLDLGPALPERMDNPDAWGTYYATNPHVVAIHDSMVAMRGIPARDERTPPLLKDSALA
;
A
#
# COMPACT_ATOMS: atom_id res chain seq x y z
N MET A 1 4.12 1.49 19.16
CA MET A 1 3.47 1.04 17.92
C MET A 1 4.25 -0.13 17.36
N THR A 2 3.56 -1.14 16.83
CA THR A 2 4.18 -2.36 16.29
C THR A 2 3.67 -2.59 14.87
N PHE A 3 4.59 -2.91 13.95
CA PHE A 3 4.25 -3.32 12.59
C PHE A 3 4.26 -4.85 12.50
N THR A 4 3.32 -5.40 11.76
CA THR A 4 3.24 -6.84 11.50
C THR A 4 2.99 -7.06 10.02
N ILE A 5 3.81 -7.92 9.41
CA ILE A 5 3.54 -8.46 8.08
C ILE A 5 2.63 -9.68 8.28
N ILE A 6 1.51 -9.70 7.57
CA ILE A 6 0.44 -10.69 7.72
C ILE A 6 0.25 -11.34 6.35
N GLU A 7 0.77 -12.57 6.21
CA GLU A 7 0.65 -13.36 4.98
C GLU A 7 -0.73 -14.06 4.92
N GLN A 8 -1.02 -14.78 3.83
CA GLN A 8 -2.36 -15.36 3.61
C GLN A 8 -2.79 -16.38 4.67
N THR A 9 -1.86 -17.14 5.22
CA THR A 9 -2.13 -18.19 6.22
C THR A 9 -2.01 -17.71 7.66
N ASP A 10 -1.73 -16.43 7.87
CA ASP A 10 -1.54 -15.84 9.19
C ASP A 10 -2.88 -15.84 9.97
N PRO A 11 -2.90 -16.26 11.25
CA PRO A 11 -4.13 -16.29 12.06
C PRO A 11 -4.79 -14.91 12.22
N ASP A 12 -4.02 -13.82 12.15
CA ASP A 12 -4.53 -12.45 12.27
C ASP A 12 -5.07 -11.90 10.94
N ARG A 13 -4.97 -12.67 9.85
CA ARG A 13 -5.35 -12.24 8.50
C ARG A 13 -6.80 -11.77 8.43
N GLY A 14 -7.73 -12.54 8.98
CA GLY A 14 -9.16 -12.20 8.95
C GLY A 14 -9.44 -10.86 9.62
N GLN A 15 -8.71 -10.53 10.69
CA GLN A 15 -8.86 -9.28 11.40
C GLN A 15 -8.32 -8.07 10.60
N ALA A 16 -7.20 -8.24 9.90
CA ALA A 16 -6.64 -7.20 9.04
C ALA A 16 -7.57 -6.92 7.84
N GLU A 17 -8.09 -7.97 7.20
CA GLU A 17 -9.06 -7.82 6.12
C GLU A 17 -10.35 -7.15 6.59
N GLU A 18 -10.87 -7.52 7.76
CA GLU A 18 -12.07 -6.89 8.31
C GLU A 18 -11.86 -5.41 8.62
N THR A 19 -10.65 -5.04 9.06
CA THR A 19 -10.28 -3.64 9.24
C THR A 19 -10.37 -2.86 7.92
N VAL A 20 -9.91 -3.46 6.82
CA VAL A 20 -10.03 -2.88 5.47
C VAL A 20 -11.48 -2.80 5.03
N ARG A 21 -12.26 -3.89 5.17
CA ARG A 21 -13.69 -3.92 4.81
C ARG A 21 -14.46 -2.83 5.54
N ALA A 22 -14.33 -2.75 6.86
CA ALA A 22 -15.01 -1.77 7.68
C ALA A 22 -14.62 -0.32 7.31
N ALA A 23 -13.35 -0.08 6.96
CA ALA A 23 -12.91 1.25 6.53
C ALA A 23 -13.52 1.66 5.18
N PHE A 24 -13.47 0.77 4.19
CA PHE A 24 -14.02 1.02 2.85
C PHE A 24 -15.55 1.11 2.85
N ALA A 25 -16.23 0.25 3.61
CA ALA A 25 -17.68 0.32 3.83
C ALA A 25 -18.09 1.64 4.47
N ARG A 26 -17.40 2.08 5.52
CA ARG A 26 -17.69 3.35 6.20
C ARG A 26 -17.45 4.56 5.29
N GLN A 27 -16.37 4.55 4.52
CA GLN A 27 -15.96 5.72 3.74
C GLN A 27 -16.69 5.85 2.40
N TYR A 28 -17.00 4.71 1.76
CA TYR A 28 -17.50 4.68 0.39
C TYR A 28 -18.79 3.87 0.23
N GLY A 29 -19.26 3.17 1.26
CA GLY A 29 -20.32 2.16 1.09
C GLY A 29 -19.84 0.94 0.29
N ALA A 30 -18.53 0.70 0.22
CA ALA A 30 -17.94 -0.36 -0.59
C ALA A 30 -17.92 -1.72 0.15
N SER A 31 -18.08 -2.80 -0.61
CA SER A 31 -17.93 -4.18 -0.18
C SER A 31 -16.69 -4.81 -0.84
N VAL A 32 -15.53 -4.66 -0.18
CA VAL A 32 -14.24 -5.16 -0.69
C VAL A 32 -14.12 -6.67 -0.47
N GLY A 33 -13.98 -7.44 -1.56
CA GLY A 33 -13.84 -8.90 -1.53
C GLY A 33 -12.43 -9.43 -1.82
N GLU A 34 -11.56 -8.61 -2.41
CA GLU A 34 -10.21 -9.02 -2.83
C GLU A 34 -9.12 -8.26 -2.04
N PHE A 35 -8.12 -9.00 -1.57
CA PHE A 35 -7.03 -8.48 -0.74
C PHE A 35 -5.68 -8.91 -1.31
N ALA A 36 -4.67 -8.05 -1.16
CA ALA A 36 -3.31 -8.42 -1.50
C ALA A 36 -2.82 -9.66 -0.71
N PRO A 37 -1.99 -10.53 -1.30
CA PRO A 37 -1.40 -11.68 -0.60
C PRO A 37 -0.64 -11.32 0.67
N THR A 38 0.08 -10.20 0.67
CA THR A 38 0.77 -9.68 1.85
C THR A 38 0.04 -8.44 2.37
N LEU A 39 -0.36 -8.45 3.64
CA LEU A 39 -0.85 -7.27 4.34
C LEU A 39 0.20 -6.79 5.34
N VAL A 40 0.20 -5.49 5.62
CA VAL A 40 0.98 -4.86 6.66
C VAL A 40 0.04 -4.12 7.59
N ALA A 41 0.06 -4.49 8.86
CA ALA A 41 -0.77 -3.89 9.89
C ALA A 41 0.06 -3.06 10.88
N LEU A 42 -0.47 -1.90 11.26
CA LEU A 42 0.04 -1.05 12.34
C LEU A 42 -0.85 -1.19 13.57
N ARG A 43 -0.27 -1.65 14.68
CA ARG A 43 -0.94 -1.74 15.98
C ARG A 43 -0.45 -0.64 16.93
N PRO A 44 -1.35 0.07 17.65
CA PRO A 44 -0.96 1.02 18.70
C PRO A 44 -0.09 0.34 19.77
N GLY A 45 0.75 1.11 20.46
CA GLY A 45 1.47 0.56 21.61
C GLY A 45 0.52 0.26 22.77
N ARG A 46 0.93 -0.63 23.70
CA ARG A 46 0.13 -1.05 24.87
C ARG A 46 -0.35 0.11 25.77
N GLY A 47 0.23 1.31 25.63
CA GLY A 47 -0.15 2.54 26.36
C GLY A 47 -1.04 3.52 25.58
N ASP A 48 -1.31 3.27 24.29
CA ASP A 48 -2.18 4.12 23.45
C ASP A 48 -3.63 3.60 23.38
N ILE A 49 -3.87 2.42 23.96
CA ILE A 49 -5.18 1.78 24.00
C ILE A 49 -5.95 2.42 25.15
N HIS A 50 -6.88 3.33 24.85
CA HIS A 50 -7.86 3.75 25.84
C HIS A 50 -8.67 2.51 26.24
N ARG A 51 -8.58 2.15 27.52
CA ARG A 51 -9.02 0.87 28.09
C ARG A 51 -10.51 0.85 28.44
N GLU A 52 -11.30 1.70 27.80
CA GLU A 52 -12.74 1.76 28.00
C GLU A 52 -13.43 1.23 26.73
N THR A 53 -14.28 0.22 26.92
CA THR A 53 -15.16 -0.40 25.92
C THR A 53 -14.52 -1.45 24.99
N TRP A 54 -14.17 -2.61 25.56
CA TRP A 54 -14.28 -3.88 24.82
C TRP A 54 -15.51 -4.63 25.36
N ASN A 55 -16.69 -4.35 24.81
CA ASN A 55 -17.87 -5.20 24.96
C ASN A 55 -18.10 -5.96 23.64
N ARG A 56 -18.29 -7.28 23.72
CA ARG A 56 -18.44 -8.18 22.55
C ARG A 56 -19.64 -7.88 21.66
N GLU A 57 -20.54 -7.01 22.09
CA GLU A 57 -21.85 -6.80 21.48
C GLU A 57 -22.04 -5.42 20.87
N THR A 58 -21.08 -4.49 20.97
CA THR A 58 -21.27 -3.16 20.39
C THR A 58 -19.96 -2.58 19.87
N TRP A 59 -19.89 -2.42 18.54
CA TRP A 59 -18.74 -1.85 17.83
C TRP A 59 -18.65 -0.35 18.12
N HIS A 60 -18.13 0.03 19.29
CA HIS A 60 -17.77 1.40 19.59
C HIS A 60 -16.32 1.62 19.13
N GLY A 61 -16.14 2.40 18.06
CA GLY A 61 -14.86 2.65 17.38
C GLY A 61 -13.68 2.79 18.36
N GLU A 62 -12.52 2.23 18.08
CA GLU A 62 -11.59 2.85 17.13
C GLU A 62 -10.58 1.86 16.50
N THR A 63 -10.67 0.55 16.73
CA THR A 63 -9.78 -0.46 16.09
C THR A 63 -10.37 -1.88 16.20
N LEU A 64 -10.51 -2.62 15.10
CA LEU A 64 -10.81 -4.06 15.15
C LEU A 64 -9.56 -4.79 15.66
N GLY A 65 -9.67 -5.39 16.85
CA GLY A 65 -8.61 -6.10 17.59
C GLY A 65 -7.27 -5.35 17.67
N GLY A 66 -7.31 -4.02 17.78
CA GLY A 66 -6.12 -3.19 17.96
C GLY A 66 -5.33 -2.89 16.67
N ILE A 67 -5.88 -3.13 15.49
CA ILE A 67 -5.26 -2.69 14.23
C ILE A 67 -5.74 -1.27 13.90
N SER A 68 -4.80 -0.33 13.80
CA SER A 68 -5.08 1.09 13.53
C SER A 68 -4.98 1.47 12.05
N CYS A 69 -4.20 0.70 11.29
CA CYS A 69 -3.99 0.91 9.87
C CYS A 69 -3.57 -0.41 9.21
N VAL A 70 -4.02 -0.64 7.98
CA VAL A 70 -3.63 -1.76 7.12
C VAL A 70 -3.28 -1.23 5.73
N ALA A 71 -2.31 -1.86 5.08
CA ALA A 71 -2.01 -1.70 3.67
C ALA A 71 -1.70 -3.08 3.09
N GLY A 72 -2.17 -3.34 1.89
CA GLY A 72 -1.82 -4.51 1.10
C GLY A 72 -0.64 -4.22 0.19
N ILE A 73 0.18 -5.24 -0.06
CA ILE A 73 1.30 -5.20 -1.00
C ILE A 73 1.17 -6.42 -1.92
N ARG A 74 1.20 -6.16 -3.23
CA ARG A 74 1.33 -7.20 -4.25
C ARG A 74 2.69 -7.07 -4.92
N PHE A 75 3.34 -8.20 -5.16
CA PHE A 75 4.55 -8.29 -5.95
C PHE A 75 4.24 -8.86 -7.34
N ALA A 76 5.23 -8.84 -8.23
CA ALA A 76 5.05 -9.34 -9.60
C ALA A 76 4.48 -10.77 -9.68
N THR A 77 4.85 -11.64 -8.74
CA THR A 77 4.39 -13.04 -8.65
C THR A 77 2.91 -13.17 -8.32
N ASP A 78 2.33 -12.15 -7.69
CA ASP A 78 0.93 -12.14 -7.26
C ASP A 78 -0.01 -11.61 -8.36
N GLY A 79 0.58 -11.02 -9.41
CA GLY A 79 -0.13 -10.13 -10.32
C GLY A 79 -0.52 -8.81 -9.64
N PHE A 80 -0.76 -7.79 -10.47
CA PHE A 80 -1.19 -6.48 -9.98
C PHE A 80 -2.67 -6.24 -10.27
N PHE A 81 -3.41 -5.86 -9.24
CA PHE A 81 -4.82 -5.51 -9.34
C PHE A 81 -4.98 -4.24 -10.18
N SER A 82 -4.30 -3.15 -9.85
CA SER A 82 -4.49 -1.85 -10.52
C SER A 82 -4.04 -1.80 -11.98
N GLU A 83 -3.32 -2.82 -12.46
CA GLU A 83 -2.88 -2.90 -13.87
C GLU A 83 -4.04 -3.03 -14.85
N ARG A 84 -5.19 -3.55 -14.41
CA ARG A 84 -6.42 -3.64 -15.23
C ARG A 84 -7.01 -2.28 -15.66
N TYR A 85 -6.64 -1.19 -14.99
CA TYR A 85 -7.00 0.16 -15.42
C TYR A 85 -6.08 0.70 -16.52
N LEU A 86 -4.97 0.02 -16.80
CA LEU A 86 -3.95 0.44 -17.75
C LEU A 86 -4.14 -0.29 -19.08
N ASP A 87 -3.77 0.37 -20.18
CA ASP A 87 -3.83 -0.23 -21.52
C ASP A 87 -2.62 -1.14 -21.82
N GLN A 88 -1.57 -1.04 -21.02
CA GLN A 88 -0.33 -1.79 -21.16
C GLN A 88 0.18 -2.20 -19.78
N PRO A 89 1.02 -3.26 -19.69
CA PRO A 89 1.69 -3.63 -18.45
C PRO A 89 2.43 -2.45 -17.83
N ILE A 90 2.41 -2.37 -16.50
CA ILE A 90 2.94 -1.22 -15.74
C ILE A 90 4.40 -0.90 -16.08
N GLU A 91 5.24 -1.92 -16.23
CA GLU A 91 6.65 -1.74 -16.59
C GLU A 91 6.82 -1.10 -17.98
N THR A 92 5.91 -1.37 -18.92
CA THR A 92 5.95 -0.81 -20.27
C THR A 92 5.61 0.67 -20.26
N LEU A 93 4.63 1.08 -19.43
CA LEU A 93 4.28 2.50 -19.28
C LEU A 93 5.38 3.31 -18.56
N LEU A 94 6.11 2.68 -17.63
CA LEU A 94 7.16 3.34 -16.87
C LEU A 94 8.48 3.48 -17.64
N ARG A 95 8.82 2.53 -18.52
CA ARG A 95 10.05 2.55 -19.33
C ARG A 95 10.35 3.89 -20.03
N PRO A 96 9.43 4.52 -20.78
CA PRO A 96 9.72 5.79 -21.45
C PRO A 96 9.87 6.98 -20.48
N LEU A 97 9.38 6.85 -19.25
CA LEU A 97 9.41 7.90 -18.23
C LEU A 97 10.66 7.82 -17.34
N TRP A 98 11.49 6.79 -17.50
CA TRP A 98 12.64 6.53 -16.64
C TRP A 98 13.89 6.16 -17.43
N ASN A 99 15.01 6.81 -17.13
CA ASN A 99 16.29 6.61 -17.85
C ASN A 99 17.04 5.31 -17.46
N ALA A 100 16.39 4.40 -16.74
CA ALA A 100 16.96 3.12 -16.32
C ALA A 100 15.99 1.97 -16.59
N PRO A 101 16.47 0.72 -16.75
CA PRO A 101 15.63 -0.43 -17.00
C PRO A 101 14.54 -0.61 -15.93
N VAL A 102 13.28 -0.68 -16.36
CA VAL A 102 12.16 -1.01 -15.48
C VAL A 102 11.84 -2.49 -15.61
N ARG A 103 12.10 -3.21 -14.51
CA ARG A 103 11.90 -4.66 -14.36
C ARG A 103 10.67 -4.91 -13.49
N ARG A 104 9.74 -5.76 -13.95
CA ARG A 104 8.44 -6.00 -13.29
C ARG A 104 8.60 -6.52 -11.85
N GLU A 105 9.60 -7.35 -11.62
CA GLU A 105 10.01 -7.88 -10.32
C GLU A 105 10.49 -6.81 -9.33
N HIS A 106 10.86 -5.61 -9.80
CA HIS A 106 11.19 -4.46 -8.96
C HIS A 106 10.02 -3.49 -8.82
N ILE A 107 8.82 -3.91 -9.19
CA ILE A 107 7.57 -3.16 -9.02
C ILE A 107 6.74 -3.85 -7.95
N ALA A 108 6.18 -3.05 -7.04
CA ALA A 108 5.15 -3.49 -6.13
C ALA A 108 3.89 -2.63 -6.31
N GLU A 109 2.73 -3.22 -6.12
CA GLU A 109 1.50 -2.46 -5.95
C GLU A 109 1.21 -2.30 -4.47
N VAL A 110 0.85 -1.08 -4.06
CA VAL A 110 0.26 -0.83 -2.75
C VAL A 110 -1.25 -0.71 -2.90
N THR A 111 -2.00 -1.53 -2.17
CA THR A 111 -3.46 -1.59 -2.26
C THR A 111 -4.05 -1.69 -0.86
N ASN A 112 -5.38 -1.82 -0.74
CA ASN A 112 -6.10 -2.04 0.52
C ASN A 112 -5.68 -1.08 1.64
N LEU A 113 -5.28 0.16 1.32
CA LEU A 113 -4.82 1.13 2.30
C LEU A 113 -6.02 1.64 3.11
N ALA A 114 -6.13 1.18 4.34
CA ALA A 114 -7.17 1.53 5.29
C ALA A 114 -6.51 2.09 6.55
N GLY A 115 -6.71 3.38 6.82
CA GLY A 115 -6.21 4.03 8.01
C GLY A 115 -7.30 4.85 8.70
N MET A 116 -7.38 4.76 10.03
CA MET A 116 -8.41 5.47 10.80
C MET A 116 -8.00 6.90 11.15
N LYS A 117 -6.68 7.18 11.20
CA LYS A 117 -6.12 8.51 11.50
C LYS A 117 -5.04 8.87 10.46
N PRO A 118 -4.97 10.14 9.99
CA PRO A 118 -3.97 10.56 9.00
C PRO A 118 -2.53 10.24 9.41
N ARG A 119 -2.19 10.46 10.68
CA ARG A 119 -0.86 10.19 11.24
C ARG A 119 -0.49 8.69 11.17
N SER A 120 -1.42 7.80 11.48
CA SER A 120 -1.19 6.34 11.40
C SER A 120 -0.95 5.89 9.97
N SER A 121 -1.66 6.49 9.00
CA SER A 121 -1.49 6.18 7.59
C SER A 121 -0.11 6.62 7.08
N GLN A 122 0.38 7.79 7.49
CA GLN A 122 1.73 8.27 7.15
C GLN A 122 2.82 7.35 7.71
N ILE A 123 2.67 6.90 8.96
CA ILE A 123 3.60 5.97 9.61
C ILE A 123 3.62 4.63 8.87
N LEU A 124 2.45 4.10 8.48
CA LEU A 124 2.36 2.87 7.71
C LEU A 124 2.99 3.01 6.32
N ILE A 125 2.73 4.10 5.61
CA ILE A 125 3.33 4.38 4.30
C ILE A 125 4.86 4.39 4.39
N ALA A 126 5.43 5.05 5.41
CA ALA A 126 6.88 5.06 5.61
C ALA A 126 7.46 3.65 5.81
N TYR A 127 6.76 2.79 6.56
CA TYR A 127 7.16 1.40 6.76
C TYR A 127 7.00 0.56 5.49
N VAL A 128 5.92 0.72 4.72
CA VAL A 128 5.72 0.04 3.44
C VAL A 128 6.86 0.39 2.47
N ILE A 129 7.25 1.67 2.39
CA ILE A 129 8.39 2.08 1.55
C ILE A 129 9.69 1.44 2.03
N HIS A 130 9.93 1.39 3.34
CA HIS A 130 11.08 0.68 3.90
C HIS A 130 11.10 -0.81 3.52
N LEU A 131 9.95 -1.49 3.62
CA LEU A 131 9.81 -2.90 3.25
C LEU A 131 10.06 -3.10 1.75
N CYS A 132 9.52 -2.23 0.89
CA CYS A 132 9.78 -2.23 -0.55
C CYS A 132 11.29 -2.11 -0.84
N ARG A 133 11.99 -1.17 -0.19
CA ARG A 133 13.46 -1.01 -0.32
C ARG A 133 14.21 -2.29 0.05
N GLN A 134 13.84 -2.93 1.16
CA GLN A 134 14.46 -4.19 1.61
C GLN A 134 14.25 -5.32 0.61
N ARG A 135 13.14 -5.32 -0.13
CA ARG A 135 12.83 -6.29 -1.18
C ARG A 135 13.33 -5.88 -2.57
N SER A 136 14.24 -4.90 -2.66
CA SER A 136 14.77 -4.36 -3.93
C SER A 136 13.72 -3.80 -4.89
N ILE A 137 12.54 -3.44 -4.39
CA ILE A 137 11.51 -2.75 -5.15
C ILE A 137 11.97 -1.31 -5.40
N GLN A 138 11.87 -0.90 -6.66
CA GLN A 138 12.24 0.44 -7.13
C GLN A 138 11.00 1.29 -7.39
N TRP A 139 9.89 0.65 -7.79
CA TRP A 139 8.64 1.33 -8.10
C TRP A 139 7.51 0.80 -7.21
N ALA A 140 6.76 1.71 -6.62
CA ALA A 140 5.47 1.42 -6.03
C ALA A 140 4.38 2.12 -6.84
N PHE A 141 3.28 1.44 -7.13
CA PHE A 141 2.12 2.07 -7.76
C PHE A 141 0.82 1.68 -7.06
N PHE A 142 -0.21 2.50 -7.22
CA PHE A 142 -1.47 2.34 -6.52
C PHE A 142 -2.55 3.21 -7.15
N THR A 143 -3.82 2.88 -6.91
CA THR A 143 -4.92 3.80 -7.19
C THR A 143 -5.11 4.79 -6.05
N ALA A 144 -5.15 6.07 -6.37
CA ALA A 144 -5.39 7.14 -5.40
C ALA A 144 -6.49 8.08 -5.88
N GLY A 145 -7.49 8.33 -5.03
CA GLY A 145 -8.45 9.42 -5.20
C GLY A 145 -7.82 10.80 -5.00
N GLU A 146 -8.51 11.85 -5.43
CA GLU A 146 -8.01 13.23 -5.44
C GLU A 146 -7.44 13.69 -4.08
N ARG A 147 -8.14 13.37 -2.98
CA ARG A 147 -7.70 13.73 -1.63
C ARG A 147 -6.34 13.13 -1.27
N LEU A 148 -6.09 11.87 -1.63
CA LEU A 148 -4.81 11.20 -1.37
C LEU A 148 -3.71 11.77 -2.26
N ARG A 149 -3.97 11.97 -3.56
CA ARG A 149 -3.01 12.62 -4.47
C ARG A 149 -2.61 14.02 -3.97
N ALA A 150 -3.58 14.81 -3.51
CA ALA A 150 -3.32 16.13 -2.93
C ALA A 150 -2.50 16.04 -1.62
N ALA A 151 -2.73 15.02 -0.79
CA ALA A 151 -1.95 14.81 0.43
C ALA A 151 -0.49 14.44 0.13
N LEU A 152 -0.25 13.56 -0.85
CA LEU A 152 1.10 13.20 -1.30
C LEU A 152 1.85 14.41 -1.84
N ARG A 153 1.19 15.22 -2.69
CA ARG A 153 1.76 16.47 -3.21
C ARG A 153 2.13 17.45 -2.09
N ARG A 154 1.27 17.64 -1.09
CA ARG A 154 1.56 18.50 0.08
C ARG A 154 2.72 17.97 0.93
N ALA A 155 2.94 16.66 0.95
CA ALA A 155 4.07 16.03 1.62
C ALA A 155 5.38 16.11 0.81
N GLY A 156 5.36 16.71 -0.39
CA GLY A 156 6.53 16.79 -1.27
C GLY A 156 6.87 15.48 -1.99
N ILE A 157 5.95 14.51 -1.99
CA ILE A 157 6.13 13.23 -2.66
C ILE A 157 5.71 13.40 -4.12
N LEU A 158 6.66 13.26 -5.04
CA LEU A 158 6.39 13.28 -6.47
C LEU A 158 5.75 11.96 -6.90
N THR A 159 4.68 12.06 -7.70
CA THR A 159 3.96 10.92 -8.25
C THR A 159 3.81 11.09 -9.75
N LEU A 160 4.04 10.02 -10.52
CA LEU A 160 3.67 9.94 -11.93
C LEU A 160 2.22 9.53 -12.04
N ASP A 161 1.41 10.30 -12.77
CA ASP A 161 0.03 9.95 -13.09
C ASP A 161 0.02 9.08 -14.35
N LEU A 162 -0.48 7.85 -14.24
CA LEU A 162 -0.52 6.87 -15.32
C LEU A 162 -1.89 6.77 -15.98
N GLY A 163 -2.88 7.50 -15.47
CA GLY A 163 -4.22 7.56 -16.04
C GLY A 163 -5.34 7.28 -15.03
N PRO A 164 -6.59 7.53 -15.45
CA PRO A 164 -7.76 7.36 -14.61
C PRO A 164 -8.04 5.88 -14.30
N ALA A 165 -8.44 5.59 -13.06
CA ALA A 165 -8.97 4.29 -12.66
C ALA A 165 -10.48 4.26 -12.95
N LEU A 166 -10.79 3.93 -14.21
CA LEU A 166 -12.14 3.95 -14.76
C LEU A 166 -12.99 2.75 -14.28
N PRO A 167 -14.21 2.95 -13.76
CA PRO A 167 -15.06 1.87 -13.26
C PRO A 167 -15.41 0.84 -14.35
N GLU A 168 -15.45 1.23 -15.62
CA GLU A 168 -15.75 0.37 -16.76
C GLU A 168 -14.69 -0.73 -16.97
N ARG A 169 -13.52 -0.61 -16.33
CA ARG A 169 -12.48 -1.63 -16.32
C ARG A 169 -12.71 -2.71 -15.25
N MET A 170 -13.76 -2.59 -14.42
CA MET A 170 -14.14 -3.58 -13.39
C MET A 170 -15.26 -4.48 -13.87
N ASP A 171 -15.23 -5.73 -13.42
CA ASP A 171 -16.38 -6.63 -13.55
C ASP A 171 -17.55 -6.19 -12.67
N ASN A 172 -17.27 -5.73 -11.44
CA ASN A 172 -18.29 -5.29 -10.48
C ASN A 172 -17.92 -3.92 -9.86
N PRO A 173 -18.08 -2.81 -10.60
CA PRO A 173 -17.77 -1.48 -10.09
C PRO A 173 -18.68 -1.06 -8.93
N ASP A 174 -19.93 -1.54 -8.87
CA ASP A 174 -20.90 -1.19 -7.83
C ASP A 174 -20.46 -1.64 -6.43
N ALA A 175 -19.69 -2.74 -6.34
CA ALA A 175 -19.07 -3.19 -5.09
C ALA A 175 -18.13 -2.13 -4.46
N TRP A 176 -17.69 -1.12 -5.22
CA TRP A 176 -16.84 -0.05 -4.72
C TRP A 176 -17.64 1.18 -4.24
N GLY A 177 -18.98 1.14 -4.28
CA GLY A 177 -19.84 2.23 -3.82
C GLY A 177 -19.46 3.58 -4.43
N THR A 178 -19.25 4.60 -3.60
CA THR A 178 -18.88 5.95 -4.05
C THR A 178 -17.37 6.14 -4.26
N TYR A 179 -16.55 5.08 -4.29
CA TYR A 179 -15.10 5.21 -4.45
C TYR A 179 -14.72 5.92 -5.75
N TYR A 180 -15.35 5.59 -6.88
CA TYR A 180 -15.05 6.21 -8.17
C TYR A 180 -15.42 7.70 -8.23
N ALA A 181 -16.34 8.16 -7.39
CA ALA A 181 -16.65 9.59 -7.25
C ALA A 181 -15.46 10.40 -6.71
N THR A 182 -14.42 9.74 -6.19
CA THR A 182 -13.15 10.39 -5.78
C THR A 182 -12.22 10.72 -6.94
N ASN A 183 -12.64 10.45 -8.18
CA ASN A 183 -11.84 10.56 -9.40
C ASN A 183 -10.48 9.84 -9.25
N PRO A 184 -10.46 8.53 -8.96
CA PRO A 184 -9.22 7.80 -8.69
C PRO A 184 -8.36 7.68 -9.95
N HIS A 185 -7.05 7.76 -9.78
CA HIS A 185 -6.06 7.56 -10.84
C HIS A 185 -5.05 6.52 -10.40
N VAL A 186 -4.51 5.76 -11.35
CA VAL A 186 -3.32 4.94 -11.13
C VAL A 186 -2.11 5.86 -11.11
N VAL A 187 -1.38 5.86 -10.01
CA VAL A 187 -0.17 6.67 -9.84
C VAL A 187 1.00 5.79 -9.47
N ALA A 188 2.19 6.17 -9.90
CA ALA A 188 3.44 5.49 -9.59
C ALA A 188 4.46 6.41 -8.92
N ILE A 189 5.29 5.84 -8.07
CA ILE A 189 6.35 6.51 -7.31
C ILE A 189 7.61 5.68 -7.46
N HIS A 190 8.70 6.32 -7.88
CA HIS A 190 10.02 5.72 -7.82
C HIS A 190 10.64 5.95 -6.45
N ASP A 191 11.42 5.00 -5.95
CA ASP A 191 12.05 5.08 -4.64
C ASP A 191 12.91 6.34 -4.44
N SER A 192 13.61 6.77 -5.49
CA SER A 192 14.43 8.00 -5.46
C SER A 192 13.61 9.30 -5.37
N MET A 193 12.31 9.26 -5.68
CA MET A 193 11.40 10.40 -5.52
C MET A 193 10.95 10.57 -4.06
N VAL A 194 11.21 9.57 -3.20
CA VAL A 194 10.81 9.59 -1.80
C VAL A 194 11.98 10.05 -0.92
N ALA A 195 12.01 11.35 -0.63
CA ALA A 195 12.88 11.91 0.40
C ALA A 195 12.29 11.66 1.79
N MET A 196 12.70 10.58 2.48
CA MET A 196 12.37 10.37 3.88
C MET A 196 13.53 10.84 4.79
N ARG A 197 13.24 11.74 5.73
CA ARG A 197 14.18 12.07 6.82
C ARG A 197 14.40 10.81 7.68
N GLY A 198 15.65 10.33 7.74
CA GLY A 198 16.05 9.24 8.65
C GLY A 198 16.06 7.82 8.05
N ILE A 199 15.76 7.64 6.76
CA ILE A 199 15.98 6.37 6.06
C ILE A 199 16.90 6.66 4.87
N PRO A 200 18.15 6.16 4.86
CA PRO A 200 19.09 6.49 3.79
C PRO A 200 18.51 6.10 2.43
N ALA A 201 18.64 7.01 1.46
CA ALA A 201 18.35 6.70 0.07
C ALA A 201 19.29 5.60 -0.40
N ARG A 202 18.80 4.69 -1.25
CA ARG A 202 19.63 3.65 -1.86
C ARG A 202 20.72 4.32 -2.71
N ASP A 203 21.98 4.16 -2.33
CA ASP A 203 23.10 4.59 -3.18
C ASP A 203 23.19 3.66 -4.39
N GLU A 204 22.88 4.18 -5.57
CA GLU A 204 22.92 3.46 -6.85
C GLU A 204 24.35 3.08 -7.29
N ARG A 205 25.40 3.42 -6.51
CA ARG A 205 26.80 3.21 -6.88
C ARG A 205 27.52 2.02 -6.25
N THR A 206 26.86 1.20 -5.42
CA THR A 206 27.52 0.04 -4.80
C THR A 206 26.98 -1.27 -5.39
N PRO A 207 27.70 -1.93 -6.33
CA PRO A 207 27.35 -3.29 -6.73
C PRO A 207 27.46 -4.23 -5.52
N PRO A 208 26.66 -5.31 -5.46
CA PRO A 208 26.74 -6.27 -4.36
C PRO A 208 28.16 -6.84 -4.30
N LEU A 209 28.82 -6.69 -3.15
CA LEU A 209 30.02 -7.44 -2.83
C LEU A 209 29.63 -8.93 -2.84
N LEU A 210 29.93 -9.62 -3.94
CA LEU A 210 30.12 -11.06 -3.91
C LEU A 210 31.22 -11.31 -2.88
N LYS A 211 30.85 -11.86 -1.73
CA LYS A 211 31.81 -12.55 -0.89
C LYS A 211 32.00 -13.93 -1.50
N ASP A 212 33.02 -14.03 -2.36
CA ASP A 212 33.77 -15.26 -2.46
C ASP A 212 34.40 -15.54 -1.10
N SER A 213 34.10 -16.69 -0.52
CA SER A 213 34.95 -17.36 0.45
C SER A 213 34.67 -18.85 0.31
N ALA A 214 35.52 -19.47 -0.50
CA ALA A 214 35.66 -20.90 -0.62
C ALA A 214 36.17 -21.54 0.68
N LEU A 215 35.92 -22.86 0.77
CA LEU A 215 36.70 -23.88 1.46
C LEU A 215 36.64 -23.95 3.00
N ALA A 216 35.90 -24.96 3.48
CA ALA A 216 36.49 -26.13 4.12
C ALA A 216 35.75 -27.39 3.64
#